data_AF-A0A9W7FG37-F1
#
_entry.id   AF-A0A9W7FG37-F1
#
_cell.length_a   1.000
_cell.length_b   1.000
_cell.length_c   1.000
_cell.angle_alpha   90.00
_cell.angle_beta   90.00
_cell.angle_gamma   90.00
#
_symmetry.space_group_name_H-M   'P 1'
#
loop_
_entity.id
_entity.type
_entity.pdbx_description
1 polymer ?
#
loop_
_entity_poly.entity_id
_entity_poly.type
_entity_poly.pdbx_seq_one_letter_code
_entity_poly.pdbx_strand_id
1 'polypeptide(L)'
;MPKAAKKSKAKAKVKAKIEDPNYPKRPANVYTLFVKDFFKNNSGSFNELTTASSVAWRSMSDVEKEPYQKRADAAKAQYDREIAAYTPPKGFGTNGKKISKGANGLARKNNKKSRDHNAPKRSIGAYLHFQNKNRSKFSKEIENSTNQLSLATYTSKIWNEMSDYEKLPYKQMAEKDSERYTRELKTYASQQEDGSFYNSKGLTSNNTITFKGSRIVLSNVEEADPNFPKGPRRSFILFTSSVRANPPKGWRSLTFLQQAEKIGKMWGELDANETLGWEGKAEHDIKRYEREMTAWLKNRR
;
A
#
# COMPACT_ATOMS: atom_id res chain seq x y z
N MET A 1 44.94 32.18 1.08
CA MET A 1 44.07 30.99 0.87
C MET A 1 42.88 31.39 0.00
N PRO A 2 42.70 30.83 -1.21
CA PRO A 2 41.57 31.19 -2.07
C PRO A 2 40.26 30.57 -1.59
N LYS A 3 39.19 31.38 -1.56
CA LYS A 3 37.83 30.99 -1.15
C LYS A 3 37.25 29.97 -2.13
N ALA A 4 36.84 28.81 -1.62
CA ALA A 4 36.22 27.75 -2.41
C ALA A 4 34.93 28.23 -3.09
N ALA A 5 34.91 28.18 -4.42
CA ALA A 5 33.74 28.47 -5.23
C ALA A 5 32.62 27.45 -4.96
N LYS A 6 31.46 27.93 -4.49
CA LYS A 6 30.25 27.11 -4.36
C LYS A 6 29.77 26.71 -5.76
N LYS A 7 29.97 25.44 -6.14
CA LYS A 7 29.37 24.83 -7.33
C LYS A 7 27.84 25.00 -7.27
N SER A 8 27.28 25.73 -8.23
CA SER A 8 25.84 25.87 -8.40
C SER A 8 25.24 24.52 -8.80
N LYS A 9 24.29 24.01 -8.01
CA LYS A 9 23.52 22.81 -8.38
C LYS A 9 22.57 23.21 -9.51
N ALA A 10 22.82 22.72 -10.73
CA ALA A 10 21.89 22.83 -11.84
C ALA A 10 20.52 22.27 -11.43
N LYS A 11 19.47 23.09 -11.53
CA LYS A 11 18.09 22.66 -11.27
C LYS A 11 17.72 21.63 -12.34
N ALA A 12 17.48 20.39 -11.92
CA ALA A 12 16.99 19.33 -12.81
C ALA A 12 15.70 19.79 -13.49
N LYS A 13 15.65 19.76 -14.83
CA LYS A 13 14.42 19.98 -15.60
C LYS A 13 13.38 18.96 -15.12
N VAL A 14 12.29 19.45 -14.51
CA VAL A 14 11.14 18.62 -14.13
C VAL A 14 10.61 17.99 -15.42
N LYS A 15 10.79 16.68 -15.60
CA LYS A 15 10.18 15.95 -16.72
C LYS A 15 8.67 16.18 -16.67
N ALA A 16 8.11 16.76 -17.73
CA ALA A 16 6.70 17.04 -17.84
C ALA A 16 5.90 15.75 -17.58
N LYS A 17 4.94 15.84 -16.67
CA LYS A 17 4.07 14.73 -16.33
C LYS A 17 3.18 14.47 -17.55
N ILE A 18 3.27 13.27 -18.13
CA ILE A 18 2.45 12.91 -19.28
C ILE A 18 1.03 12.68 -18.77
N GLU A 19 0.23 13.74 -18.84
CA GLU A 19 -1.20 13.77 -18.52
C GLU A 19 -2.00 13.73 -19.84
N ASP A 20 -3.16 13.10 -19.83
CA ASP A 20 -4.04 13.05 -20.99
C ASP A 20 -4.53 14.47 -21.34
N PRO A 21 -4.28 14.98 -22.56
CA PRO A 21 -4.78 16.28 -23.01
C PRO A 21 -6.31 16.41 -22.91
N ASN A 22 -7.04 15.30 -22.99
CA ASN A 22 -8.51 15.27 -22.93
C ASN A 22 -9.07 15.07 -21.51
N TYR A 23 -8.22 14.95 -20.49
CA TYR A 23 -8.70 14.86 -19.11
C TYR A 23 -9.25 16.22 -18.65
N PRO A 24 -10.53 16.30 -18.22
CA PRO A 24 -11.09 17.54 -17.70
C PRO A 24 -10.23 18.08 -16.56
N LYS A 25 -9.82 19.35 -16.64
CA LYS A 25 -9.02 19.98 -15.58
C LYS A 25 -9.95 20.44 -14.46
N ARG A 26 -9.49 20.28 -13.21
CA ARG A 26 -10.25 20.75 -12.05
C ARG A 26 -10.54 22.25 -12.17
N PRO A 27 -11.78 22.68 -11.87
CA PRO A 27 -12.16 24.08 -11.97
C PRO A 27 -11.47 24.88 -10.87
N ALA A 28 -11.33 26.19 -11.10
CA ALA A 28 -10.79 27.10 -10.10
C ALA A 28 -11.80 27.27 -8.94
N ASN A 29 -11.29 27.23 -7.70
CA ASN A 29 -12.08 27.55 -6.52
C ASN A 29 -12.39 29.06 -6.47
N VAL A 30 -13.39 29.46 -5.67
CA VAL A 30 -13.87 30.82 -5.41
C VAL A 30 -12.71 31.81 -5.26
N TYR A 31 -11.79 31.54 -4.33
CA TYR A 31 -10.62 32.40 -4.09
C TYR A 31 -9.66 32.44 -5.28
N THR A 32 -9.49 31.32 -6.01
CA THR A 32 -8.60 31.27 -7.18
C THR A 32 -9.16 32.09 -8.35
N LEU A 33 -10.48 32.15 -8.51
CA LEU A 33 -11.13 33.04 -9.48
C LEU A 33 -10.88 34.50 -9.13
N PHE A 34 -11.07 34.86 -7.85
CA PHE A 34 -10.76 36.20 -7.36
C PHE A 34 -9.30 36.58 -7.59
N VAL A 35 -8.35 35.71 -7.21
CA VAL A 35 -6.91 35.99 -7.40
C VAL A 35 -6.58 36.17 -8.88
N LYS A 36 -7.19 35.39 -9.78
CA LYS A 36 -7.00 35.58 -11.24
C LYS A 36 -7.48 36.94 -11.71
N ASP A 37 -8.66 37.38 -11.25
CA ASP A 37 -9.22 38.67 -11.64
C ASP A 37 -8.44 39.83 -10.97
N PHE A 38 -8.00 39.65 -9.71
CA PHE A 38 -7.15 40.59 -9.00
C PHE A 38 -5.80 40.79 -9.70
N PHE A 39 -5.15 39.71 -10.14
CA PHE A 39 -3.85 39.77 -10.84
C PHE A 39 -3.96 40.35 -12.26
N LYS A 40 -5.14 40.29 -12.88
CA LYS A 40 -5.39 40.97 -14.17
C LYS A 40 -5.60 42.47 -13.99
N ASN A 41 -6.26 42.86 -12.90
CA ASN A 41 -6.65 44.25 -12.64
C ASN A 41 -5.59 45.04 -11.87
N ASN A 42 -4.55 44.37 -11.35
CA ASN A 42 -3.47 44.99 -10.60
C ASN A 42 -2.13 44.59 -11.19
N SER A 43 -1.22 45.56 -11.35
CA SER A 43 0.15 45.33 -11.81
C SER A 43 1.12 45.49 -10.65
N GLY A 44 2.12 44.61 -10.57
CA GLY A 44 3.10 44.62 -9.48
C GLY A 44 3.93 43.34 -9.45
N SER A 45 4.84 43.24 -8.48
CA SER A 45 5.60 42.01 -8.27
C SER A 45 4.68 40.88 -7.84
N PHE A 46 4.97 39.64 -8.27
CA PHE A 46 4.17 38.47 -7.89
C PHE A 46 4.00 38.34 -6.37
N ASN A 47 5.05 38.62 -5.59
CA ASN A 47 5.01 38.54 -4.13
C ASN A 47 4.12 39.64 -3.51
N GLU A 48 4.13 40.84 -4.08
CA GLU A 48 3.28 41.97 -3.65
C GLU A 48 1.81 41.68 -3.96
N LEU A 49 1.51 41.27 -5.19
CA LEU A 49 0.15 40.91 -5.62
C LEU A 49 -0.41 39.72 -4.83
N THR A 50 0.41 38.73 -4.51
CA THR A 50 0.00 37.59 -3.68
C THR A 50 -0.39 38.05 -2.27
N THR A 51 0.38 38.96 -1.68
CA THR A 51 0.08 39.50 -0.34
C THR A 51 -1.16 40.39 -0.39
N ALA A 52 -1.23 41.32 -1.35
CA ALA A 52 -2.34 42.26 -1.51
C ALA A 52 -3.67 41.55 -1.81
N SER A 53 -3.68 40.53 -2.67
CA SER A 53 -4.89 39.73 -2.96
C SER A 53 -5.42 39.02 -1.72
N SER A 54 -4.54 38.47 -0.88
CA SER A 54 -4.97 37.80 0.36
C SER A 54 -5.60 38.75 1.37
N VAL A 55 -5.10 39.98 1.47
CA VAL A 55 -5.67 41.04 2.32
C VAL A 55 -7.01 41.51 1.76
N ALA A 56 -7.06 41.82 0.46
CA ALA A 56 -8.28 42.27 -0.21
C ALA A 56 -9.42 41.25 -0.07
N TRP A 57 -9.16 39.95 -0.27
CA TRP A 57 -10.17 38.90 -0.10
C TRP A 57 -10.73 38.80 1.32
N ARG A 58 -9.90 39.03 2.34
CA ARG A 58 -10.33 39.01 3.74
C ARG A 58 -11.23 40.20 4.07
N SER A 59 -10.96 41.36 3.47
CA SER A 59 -11.75 42.58 3.68
C SER A 59 -13.05 42.63 2.87
N MET A 60 -13.22 41.78 1.87
CA MET A 60 -14.46 41.72 1.08
C MET A 60 -15.63 41.14 1.87
N SER A 61 -16.79 41.74 1.70
CA SER A 61 -18.08 41.27 2.25
C SER A 61 -18.59 40.03 1.52
N ASP A 62 -19.51 39.29 2.14
CA ASP A 62 -20.10 38.10 1.52
C ASP A 62 -20.86 38.42 0.23
N VAL A 63 -21.44 39.62 0.13
CA VAL A 63 -22.11 40.12 -1.08
C VAL A 63 -21.12 40.29 -2.24
N GLU A 64 -19.91 40.78 -1.96
CA GLU A 64 -18.87 40.95 -2.98
C GLU A 64 -18.21 39.62 -3.39
N LYS A 65 -18.28 38.61 -2.51
CA LYS A 65 -17.80 37.24 -2.77
C LYS A 65 -18.83 36.38 -3.52
N GLU A 66 -20.11 36.68 -3.38
CA GLU A 66 -21.25 36.03 -4.03
C GLU A 66 -21.08 35.77 -5.54
N PRO A 67 -20.64 36.74 -6.36
CA PRO A 67 -20.42 36.50 -7.80
C PRO A 67 -19.30 35.48 -8.06
N TYR A 68 -18.26 35.44 -7.22
CA TYR A 68 -17.19 34.44 -7.34
C TYR A 68 -17.66 33.06 -6.90
N GLN A 69 -18.53 33.00 -5.90
CA GLN A 69 -19.17 31.76 -5.43
C GLN A 69 -20.01 31.14 -6.55
N LYS A 70 -20.93 31.92 -7.15
CA LYS A 70 -21.74 31.47 -8.29
C LYS A 70 -20.90 30.98 -9.46
N ARG A 71 -19.82 31.70 -9.82
CA ARG A 71 -18.90 31.28 -10.90
C ARG A 71 -18.16 29.99 -10.57
N ALA A 72 -17.72 29.81 -9.32
CA ALA A 72 -17.05 28.58 -8.88
C ALA A 72 -18.01 27.39 -8.89
N ASP A 73 -19.24 27.58 -8.43
CA ASP A 73 -20.27 26.52 -8.39
C ASP A 73 -20.69 26.10 -9.80
N ALA A 74 -20.87 27.07 -10.71
CA ALA A 74 -21.14 26.78 -12.12
C ALA A 74 -19.98 26.02 -12.78
N ALA A 75 -18.74 26.45 -12.55
CA ALA A 75 -17.54 25.76 -13.07
C ALA A 75 -17.38 24.35 -12.48
N LYS A 76 -17.75 24.16 -11.20
CA LYS A 76 -17.79 22.85 -10.56
C LYS A 76 -18.84 21.94 -11.20
N ALA A 77 -20.06 22.42 -11.40
CA ALA A 77 -21.11 21.64 -12.04
C ALA A 77 -20.72 21.23 -13.47
N GLN A 78 -20.08 22.13 -14.23
CA GLN A 78 -19.59 21.82 -15.57
C GLN A 78 -18.49 20.75 -15.54
N TYR A 79 -17.51 20.88 -14.63
CA TYR A 79 -16.47 19.87 -14.45
C TYR A 79 -17.04 18.51 -14.06
N ASP A 80 -18.03 18.49 -13.15
CA ASP A 80 -18.68 17.26 -12.71
C ASP A 80 -19.40 16.55 -13.87
N ARG A 81 -19.97 17.31 -14.83
CA ARG A 81 -20.53 16.76 -16.07
C ARG A 81 -19.46 16.24 -17.02
N GLU A 82 -18.39 17.00 -17.24
CA GLU A 82 -17.28 16.64 -18.12
C GLU A 82 -16.55 15.39 -17.64
N ILE A 83 -16.29 15.28 -16.34
CA ILE A 83 -15.61 14.11 -15.76
C ILE A 83 -16.51 12.88 -15.75
N ALA A 84 -17.83 13.04 -15.63
CA ALA A 84 -18.80 11.94 -15.75
C ALA A 84 -18.89 11.41 -17.19
N ALA A 85 -18.77 12.28 -18.19
CA ALA A 85 -18.75 11.91 -19.61
C ALA A 85 -17.36 11.42 -20.08
N TYR A 86 -16.30 11.69 -19.32
CA TYR A 86 -14.94 11.36 -19.71
C TYR A 86 -14.66 9.86 -19.66
N THR A 87 -14.31 9.29 -20.83
CA THR A 87 -13.83 7.92 -20.96
C THR A 87 -12.33 7.94 -21.23
N PRO A 88 -11.49 7.37 -20.34
CA PRO A 88 -10.03 7.45 -20.48
C PRO A 88 -9.54 6.66 -21.71
N PRO A 89 -8.65 7.25 -22.54
CA PRO A 89 -8.01 6.56 -23.65
C PRO A 89 -7.14 5.38 -23.21
N LYS A 90 -6.92 4.41 -24.10
CA LYS A 90 -6.10 3.22 -23.84
C LYS A 90 -4.69 3.62 -23.38
N GLY A 91 -4.37 3.34 -22.12
CA GLY A 91 -3.08 3.67 -21.51
C GLY A 91 -3.09 4.83 -20.51
N PHE A 92 -4.25 5.45 -20.27
CA PHE A 92 -4.46 6.44 -19.21
C PHE A 92 -5.42 5.88 -18.14
N GLY A 93 -5.21 6.26 -16.89
CA GLY A 93 -6.08 5.88 -15.78
C GLY A 93 -7.32 6.76 -15.71
N THR A 94 -8.28 6.40 -14.84
CA THR A 94 -9.49 7.19 -14.56
C THR A 94 -9.20 8.60 -14.02
N ASN A 95 -7.95 8.86 -13.62
CA ASN A 95 -7.46 10.16 -13.14
C ASN A 95 -6.65 10.94 -14.20
N GLY A 96 -6.75 10.56 -15.48
CA GLY A 96 -6.06 11.23 -16.61
C GLY A 96 -4.54 11.05 -16.62
N LYS A 97 -3.98 10.25 -15.71
CA LYS A 97 -2.53 10.01 -15.65
C LYS A 97 -2.16 8.82 -16.51
N LYS A 98 -1.05 8.94 -17.25
CA LYS A 98 -0.50 7.82 -18.03
C LYS A 98 -0.22 6.64 -17.10
N ILE A 99 -0.82 5.50 -17.42
CA ILE A 99 -0.52 4.24 -16.77
C ILE A 99 0.89 3.86 -17.19
N SER A 100 1.84 3.87 -16.24
CA SER A 100 3.18 3.37 -16.53
C SER A 100 3.09 1.87 -16.85
N LYS A 101 3.44 1.51 -18.09
CA LYS A 101 3.69 0.11 -18.45
C LYS A 101 4.94 -0.32 -17.70
N GLY A 102 4.87 -1.45 -16.98
CA GLY A 102 6.08 -2.15 -16.57
C GLY A 102 6.83 -2.66 -17.80
N ALA A 103 8.05 -3.20 -17.62
CA ALA A 103 8.84 -3.79 -18.70
C ALA A 103 8.04 -4.80 -19.57
N ASN A 104 6.99 -5.41 -19.00
CA ASN A 104 6.14 -6.40 -19.66
C ASN A 104 4.82 -5.83 -20.23
N GLY A 105 4.70 -4.53 -20.46
CA GLY A 105 3.55 -3.93 -21.14
C GLY A 105 2.24 -3.85 -20.34
N LEU A 106 2.19 -4.46 -19.14
CA LEU A 106 1.04 -4.43 -18.22
C LEU A 106 1.08 -3.19 -17.33
N ALA A 107 -0.11 -2.69 -16.99
CA ALA A 107 -0.31 -1.57 -16.08
C ALA A 107 0.38 -1.82 -14.73
N ARG A 108 1.34 -0.96 -14.32
CA ARG A 108 1.82 -0.95 -12.94
C ARG A 108 0.70 -0.49 -12.02
N LYS A 109 -0.07 -1.44 -11.46
CA LYS A 109 -0.85 -1.18 -10.25
C LYS A 109 0.14 -0.72 -9.18
N ASN A 110 -0.07 0.46 -8.62
CA ASN A 110 0.58 0.86 -7.37
C ASN A 110 0.10 -0.13 -6.29
N ASN A 111 0.80 -1.25 -6.17
CA ASN A 111 0.59 -2.25 -5.12
C ASN A 111 1.06 -1.63 -3.80
N LYS A 112 0.28 -0.70 -3.24
CA LYS A 112 0.23 -0.58 -1.79
C LYS A 112 -0.41 -1.88 -1.33
N LYS A 113 0.44 -2.87 -1.07
CA LYS A 113 0.05 -4.22 -0.65
C LYS A 113 -1.08 -4.06 0.37
N SER A 114 -2.28 -4.57 0.07
CA SER A 114 -3.32 -4.73 1.08
C SER A 114 -2.70 -5.62 2.14
N ARG A 115 -2.29 -5.04 3.27
CA ARG A 115 -1.92 -5.84 4.43
C ARG A 115 -3.17 -6.64 4.78
N ASP A 116 -2.98 -7.92 5.06
CA ASP A 116 -4.06 -8.77 5.57
C ASP A 116 -4.74 -8.01 6.72
N HIS A 117 -6.06 -7.88 6.64
CA HIS A 117 -6.84 -7.16 7.64
C HIS A 117 -6.68 -7.82 9.02
N ASN A 118 -6.47 -9.14 9.03
CA ASN A 118 -6.32 -9.95 10.24
C ASN A 118 -4.87 -9.98 10.74
N ALA A 119 -3.91 -9.41 10.00
CA ALA A 119 -2.53 -9.35 10.45
C ALA A 119 -2.39 -8.41 11.66
N PRO A 120 -1.77 -8.88 12.76
CA PRO A 120 -1.48 -8.03 13.91
C PRO A 120 -0.74 -6.76 13.50
N LYS A 121 -1.17 -5.62 14.06
CA LYS A 121 -0.49 -4.35 13.85
C LYS A 121 0.85 -4.37 14.57
N ARG A 122 1.90 -3.87 13.92
CA ARG A 122 3.25 -3.82 14.49
C ARG A 122 3.28 -3.10 15.83
N SER A 123 4.18 -3.54 16.71
CA SER A 123 4.44 -2.79 17.93
C SER A 123 5.01 -1.41 17.64
N ILE A 124 4.67 -0.44 18.49
CA ILE A 124 5.14 0.94 18.40
C ILE A 124 6.17 1.24 19.50
N GLY A 125 7.15 2.08 19.17
CA GLY A 125 8.23 2.43 20.10
C GLY A 125 7.82 3.46 21.15
N ALA A 126 8.69 3.64 22.16
CA ALA A 126 8.46 4.53 23.30
C ALA A 126 8.11 5.97 22.90
N TYR A 127 8.83 6.51 21.90
CA TYR A 127 8.56 7.86 21.36
C TYR A 127 7.14 7.99 20.79
N LEU A 128 6.63 6.98 20.08
CA LEU A 128 5.27 7.03 19.54
C LEU A 128 4.22 6.93 20.65
N HIS A 129 4.46 6.14 21.70
CA HIS A 129 3.58 6.13 22.87
C HIS A 129 3.52 7.51 23.54
N PHE A 130 4.67 8.17 23.71
CA PHE A 130 4.75 9.54 24.21
C PHE A 130 3.98 10.53 23.34
N GLN A 131 4.20 10.48 22.02
CA GLN A 131 3.53 11.36 21.07
C GLN A 131 2.02 11.14 21.10
N ASN A 132 1.54 9.89 21.12
CA ASN A 132 0.12 9.56 21.13
C ASN A 132 -0.57 10.00 22.42
N LYS A 133 0.05 9.75 23.58
CA LYS A 133 -0.51 10.10 24.90
C LYS A 133 -0.62 11.61 25.10
N ASN A 134 0.32 12.38 24.53
CA ASN A 134 0.36 13.83 24.68
C ASN A 134 -0.13 14.59 23.43
N ARG A 135 -0.64 13.89 22.41
CA ARG A 135 -1.02 14.47 21.12
C ARG A 135 -1.98 15.66 21.27
N SER A 136 -3.00 15.51 22.10
CA SER A 136 -4.00 16.57 22.31
C SER A 136 -3.41 17.78 23.04
N LYS A 137 -2.51 17.57 24.00
CA LYS A 137 -1.85 18.65 24.74
C LYS A 137 -0.96 19.46 23.81
N PHE A 138 -0.07 18.77 23.09
CA PHE A 138 0.86 19.41 22.16
C PHE A 138 0.17 20.06 20.96
N SER A 139 -0.97 19.53 20.50
CA SER A 139 -1.75 20.19 19.46
C SER A 139 -2.26 21.57 19.90
N LYS A 140 -2.76 21.70 21.13
CA LYS A 140 -3.24 22.98 21.68
C LYS A 140 -2.08 23.96 21.92
N GLU A 141 -0.95 23.46 22.42
CA GLU A 141 0.25 24.29 22.63
C GLU A 141 0.82 24.83 21.32
N ILE A 142 0.80 24.05 20.24
CA ILE A 142 1.23 24.49 18.91
C ILE A 142 0.27 25.53 18.33
N GLU A 143 -1.03 25.31 18.46
CA GLU A 143 -2.08 26.23 18.00
C GLU A 143 -1.97 27.61 18.67
N ASN A 144 -1.61 27.62 19.96
CA ASN A 144 -1.38 28.84 20.73
C ASN A 144 0.01 29.47 20.50
N SER A 145 0.92 28.79 19.81
CA SER A 145 2.28 29.28 19.59
C SER A 145 2.42 30.05 18.27
N THR A 146 3.14 31.18 18.30
CA THR A 146 3.40 32.01 17.10
C THR A 146 4.29 31.29 16.07
N ASN A 147 5.09 30.33 16.51
CA ASN A 147 5.91 29.47 15.67
C ASN A 147 5.14 28.18 15.37
N GLN A 148 4.43 28.13 14.23
CA GLN A 148 3.73 26.92 13.76
C GLN A 148 4.72 25.82 13.32
N LEU A 149 5.43 25.23 14.27
CA LEU A 149 6.21 24.01 14.05
C LEU A 149 5.25 22.85 13.82
N SER A 150 5.67 21.90 12.97
CA SER A 150 4.90 20.66 12.84
C SER A 150 4.87 19.93 14.18
N LEU A 151 3.74 19.28 14.50
CA LEU A 151 3.60 18.49 15.71
C LEU A 151 4.76 17.50 15.90
N ALA A 152 5.22 16.86 14.83
CA ALA A 152 6.34 15.93 14.88
C ALA A 152 7.66 16.62 15.27
N THR A 153 7.91 17.85 14.79
CA THR A 153 9.12 18.62 15.14
C THR A 153 9.09 19.02 16.61
N TYR A 154 7.94 19.50 17.09
CA TYR A 154 7.76 19.91 18.48
C TYR A 154 7.92 18.73 19.45
N THR A 155 7.24 17.60 19.19
CA THR A 155 7.33 16.42 20.06
C THR A 155 8.72 15.79 20.07
N SER A 156 9.44 15.83 18.95
CA SER A 156 10.82 15.34 18.89
C SER A 156 11.76 16.18 19.76
N LYS A 157 11.58 17.50 19.81
CA LYS A 157 12.38 18.38 20.67
C LYS A 157 12.18 18.05 22.14
N ILE A 158 10.92 17.99 22.59
CA ILE A 158 10.59 17.63 23.99
C ILE A 158 11.14 16.26 24.33
N TRP A 159 10.95 15.26 23.45
CA TRP A 159 11.48 13.92 23.70
C TRP A 159 13.00 13.90 23.86
N ASN A 160 13.75 14.74 23.13
CA ASN A 160 15.20 14.79 23.29
C ASN A 160 15.62 15.50 24.59
N GLU A 161 14.85 16.48 25.05
CA GLU A 161 15.08 17.21 26.31
C GLU A 161 14.66 16.42 27.56
N MET A 162 13.73 15.47 27.42
CA MET A 162 13.28 14.61 28.52
C MET A 162 14.40 13.74 29.07
N SER A 163 14.42 13.62 30.39
CA SER A 163 15.31 12.71 31.13
C SER A 163 14.97 11.25 30.86
N ASP A 164 15.93 10.36 31.13
CA ASP A 164 15.68 8.91 31.03
C ASP A 164 14.60 8.43 32.00
N TYR A 165 14.47 9.09 33.16
CA TYR A 165 13.42 8.82 34.14
C TYR A 165 12.03 9.15 33.58
N GLU A 166 11.86 10.30 32.92
CA GLU A 166 10.59 10.68 32.29
C GLU A 166 10.26 9.82 31.06
N LYS A 167 11.29 9.28 30.39
CA LYS A 167 11.13 8.32 29.29
C LYS A 167 10.79 6.92 29.76
N LEU A 168 11.15 6.55 30.98
CA LEU A 168 10.97 5.22 31.56
C LEU A 168 9.53 4.67 31.43
N PRO A 169 8.45 5.41 31.79
CA PRO A 169 7.09 4.89 31.62
C PRO A 169 6.76 4.58 30.15
N TYR A 170 7.30 5.34 29.20
CA TYR A 170 7.08 5.10 27.77
C TYR A 170 7.92 3.94 27.23
N LYS A 171 9.13 3.73 27.77
CA LYS A 171 9.95 2.54 27.47
C LYS A 171 9.22 1.26 27.93
N GLN A 172 8.67 1.27 29.14
CA GLN A 172 7.85 0.15 29.66
C GLN A 172 6.58 -0.09 28.83
N MET A 173 5.91 0.97 28.36
CA MET A 173 4.76 0.81 27.46
C MET A 173 5.17 0.13 26.15
N ALA A 174 6.30 0.54 25.56
CA ALA A 174 6.80 -0.04 24.31
C ALA A 174 7.19 -1.52 24.47
N GLU A 175 7.74 -1.90 25.62
CA GLU A 175 8.06 -3.29 25.94
C GLU A 175 6.80 -4.15 26.01
N LYS A 176 5.78 -3.72 26.75
CA LYS A 176 4.46 -4.38 26.79
C LYS A 176 3.80 -4.47 25.42
N ASP A 177 3.95 -3.43 24.60
CA ASP A 177 3.42 -3.37 23.23
C ASP A 177 4.13 -4.39 22.31
N SER A 178 5.44 -4.56 22.50
CA SER A 178 6.27 -5.59 21.84
C SER A 178 5.84 -7.00 22.24
N GLU A 179 5.63 -7.26 23.53
CA GLU A 179 5.11 -8.53 24.03
C GLU A 179 3.72 -8.83 23.49
N ARG A 180 2.83 -7.83 23.42
CA ARG A 180 1.52 -7.99 22.78
C ARG A 180 1.68 -8.40 21.32
N TYR A 181 2.48 -7.66 20.55
CA TYR A 181 2.67 -7.95 19.12
C TYR A 181 3.25 -9.34 18.89
N THR A 182 4.22 -9.77 19.69
CA THR A 182 4.80 -11.12 19.57
C THR A 182 3.79 -12.22 19.89
N ARG A 183 2.92 -12.03 20.89
CA ARG A 183 1.84 -12.96 21.24
C ARG A 183 0.77 -13.04 20.14
N GLU A 184 0.33 -11.90 19.64
CA GLU A 184 -0.61 -11.80 18.52
C GLU A 184 -0.03 -12.42 17.25
N LEU A 185 1.25 -12.19 16.96
CA LEU A 185 1.93 -12.77 15.80
C LEU A 185 2.02 -14.29 15.88
N LYS A 186 2.26 -14.86 17.08
CA LYS A 186 2.22 -16.31 17.30
C LYS A 186 0.82 -16.88 17.07
N THR A 187 -0.21 -16.22 17.61
CA THR A 187 -1.62 -16.63 17.44
C THR A 187 -2.07 -16.54 15.99
N TYR A 188 -1.67 -15.46 15.29
CA TYR A 188 -1.92 -15.28 13.88
C TYR A 188 -1.19 -16.34 13.04
N ALA A 189 0.06 -16.66 13.38
CA ALA A 189 0.80 -17.72 12.71
C ALA A 189 0.13 -19.10 12.88
N SER A 190 -0.35 -19.43 14.08
CA SER A 190 -1.07 -20.69 14.32
C SER A 190 -2.45 -20.73 13.64
N GLN A 191 -3.16 -19.60 13.57
CA GLN A 191 -4.43 -19.50 12.81
C GLN A 191 -4.23 -19.57 11.29
N GLN A 192 -3.02 -19.33 10.80
CA GLN A 192 -2.67 -19.52 9.38
C GLN A 192 -2.26 -20.95 9.02
N GLU A 193 -2.13 -21.86 10.00
CA GLU A 193 -1.78 -23.27 9.74
C GLU A 193 -2.88 -24.03 8.98
N ASP A 194 -4.11 -23.51 8.92
CA ASP A 194 -5.23 -24.11 8.16
C ASP A 194 -5.34 -23.69 6.69
N GLY A 195 -4.36 -22.98 6.12
CA GLY A 195 -4.49 -22.65 4.69
C GLY A 195 -3.52 -21.64 4.10
N SER A 196 -2.21 -21.74 4.38
CA SER A 196 -1.24 -20.86 3.70
C SER A 196 -1.26 -21.10 2.18
N PHE A 197 -1.79 -20.10 1.49
CA PHE A 197 -2.02 -20.03 0.06
C PHE A 197 -0.67 -19.99 -0.68
N TYR A 198 -0.21 -21.13 -1.19
CA TYR A 198 0.92 -21.17 -2.13
C TYR A 198 0.49 -20.43 -3.42
N ASN A 199 1.23 -19.40 -3.83
CA ASN A 199 1.12 -18.98 -5.23
C ASN A 199 1.58 -20.16 -6.12
N SER A 200 1.21 -20.18 -7.40
CA SER A 200 1.54 -21.28 -8.33
C SER A 200 3.05 -21.58 -8.48
N LYS A 201 3.91 -20.77 -7.85
CA LYS A 201 5.37 -20.90 -7.81
C LYS A 201 5.93 -21.24 -6.41
N GLY A 202 5.11 -21.41 -5.37
CA GLY A 202 5.56 -21.76 -4.02
C GLY A 202 6.38 -20.68 -3.29
N LEU A 203 6.41 -19.43 -3.77
CA LEU A 203 7.18 -18.34 -3.14
C LEU A 203 6.34 -17.46 -2.20
N THR A 204 6.88 -17.10 -1.04
CA THR A 204 6.38 -15.96 -0.27
C THR A 204 6.70 -14.64 -0.99
N SER A 205 5.98 -13.55 -0.69
CA SER A 205 6.07 -12.26 -1.38
C SER A 205 7.44 -11.55 -1.36
N ASN A 206 8.45 -12.16 -0.73
CA ASN A 206 9.78 -11.60 -0.51
C ASN A 206 10.90 -12.53 -1.06
N ASN A 207 10.61 -13.34 -2.10
CA ASN A 207 11.58 -14.28 -2.70
C ASN A 207 12.31 -15.14 -1.66
N THR A 208 11.63 -15.49 -0.56
CA THR A 208 12.22 -16.26 0.52
C THR A 208 11.39 -17.51 0.72
N ILE A 209 12.06 -18.63 0.87
CA ILE A 209 11.45 -19.91 1.23
C ILE A 209 12.06 -20.40 2.55
N THR A 210 11.29 -21.16 3.30
CA THR A 210 11.79 -21.86 4.49
C THR A 210 11.89 -23.35 4.13
N PHE A 211 13.08 -23.92 4.25
CA PHE A 211 13.33 -25.35 4.00
C PHE A 211 14.12 -25.93 5.17
N LYS A 212 13.61 -26.99 5.81
CA LYS A 212 14.20 -27.60 7.03
C LYS A 212 14.61 -26.56 8.09
N GLY A 213 13.71 -25.63 8.40
CA GLY A 213 13.97 -24.55 9.38
C GLY A 213 14.93 -23.45 8.92
N SER A 214 15.57 -23.59 7.76
CA SER A 214 16.50 -22.61 7.21
C SER A 214 15.79 -21.63 6.27
N ARG A 215 16.06 -20.33 6.46
CA ARG A 215 15.55 -19.26 5.60
C ARG A 215 16.46 -19.11 4.37
N ILE A 216 15.94 -19.45 3.19
CA ILE A 216 16.68 -19.38 1.92
C ILE A 216 16.17 -18.19 1.12
N VAL A 217 17.05 -17.23 0.83
CA VAL A 217 16.75 -16.07 -0.01
C VAL A 217 17.09 -16.40 -1.47
N LEU A 218 16.11 -16.23 -2.35
CA LEU A 218 16.21 -16.37 -3.80
C LEU A 218 16.48 -14.96 -4.39
N SER A 219 17.67 -14.41 -4.11
CA SER A 219 17.94 -12.98 -4.30
C SER A 219 18.02 -12.51 -5.75
N ASN A 220 18.24 -13.36 -6.75
CA ASN A 220 18.40 -12.94 -8.15
C ASN A 220 17.75 -13.96 -9.12
N VAL A 221 16.41 -14.09 -9.09
CA VAL A 221 15.68 -14.91 -10.05
C VAL A 221 14.89 -13.95 -10.95
N GLU A 222 15.58 -13.35 -11.93
CA GLU A 222 14.96 -12.44 -12.90
C GLU A 222 13.96 -13.17 -13.81
N GLU A 223 14.10 -14.49 -13.95
CA GLU A 223 13.17 -15.38 -14.65
C GLU A 223 12.93 -16.65 -13.84
N ALA A 224 11.69 -17.14 -13.80
CA ALA A 224 11.33 -18.32 -13.03
C ALA A 224 12.12 -19.54 -13.54
N ASP A 225 13.10 -20.00 -12.76
CA ASP A 225 13.88 -21.21 -13.05
C ASP A 225 12.92 -22.37 -13.38
N PRO A 226 12.92 -22.90 -14.62
CA PRO A 226 12.05 -24.00 -15.02
C PRO A 226 12.24 -25.26 -14.17
N ASN A 227 13.42 -25.42 -13.56
CA ASN A 227 13.79 -26.54 -12.73
C ASN A 227 13.51 -26.32 -11.24
N PHE A 228 12.93 -25.17 -10.85
CA PHE A 228 12.58 -24.92 -9.45
C PHE A 228 11.49 -25.90 -8.97
N PRO A 229 11.76 -26.69 -7.91
CA PRO A 229 10.80 -27.64 -7.38
C PRO A 229 9.51 -26.96 -6.90
N LYS A 230 8.37 -27.44 -7.41
CA LYS A 230 7.07 -26.96 -6.93
C LYS A 230 6.83 -27.47 -5.51
N GLY A 231 6.34 -26.59 -4.66
CA GLY A 231 6.04 -26.87 -3.25
C GLY A 231 5.19 -28.13 -3.06
N PRO A 232 5.25 -28.74 -1.87
CA PRO A 232 4.55 -29.99 -1.60
C PRO A 232 3.04 -29.76 -1.62
N ARG A 233 2.32 -30.64 -2.32
CA ARG A 233 0.86 -30.63 -2.42
C ARG A 233 0.27 -31.30 -1.19
N ARG A 234 -0.58 -30.56 -0.49
CA ARG A 234 -1.33 -31.05 0.68
C ARG A 234 -2.52 -31.92 0.25
N SER A 235 -3.11 -32.63 1.21
CA SER A 235 -4.17 -33.63 1.01
C SER A 235 -5.34 -33.08 0.18
N PHE A 236 -5.83 -31.89 0.53
CA PHE A 236 -6.88 -31.19 -0.25
C PHE A 236 -6.46 -30.84 -1.68
N ILE A 237 -5.21 -30.42 -1.92
CA ILE A 237 -4.75 -30.08 -3.28
C ILE A 237 -4.62 -31.33 -4.16
N LEU A 238 -4.19 -32.44 -3.58
CA LEU A 238 -4.15 -33.73 -4.28
C LEU A 238 -5.58 -34.23 -4.58
N PHE A 239 -6.48 -34.11 -3.62
CA PHE A 239 -7.89 -34.41 -3.79
C PHE A 239 -8.53 -33.56 -4.90
N THR A 240 -8.40 -32.23 -4.83
CA THR A 240 -8.93 -31.32 -5.86
C THR A 240 -8.34 -31.60 -7.24
N SER A 241 -7.05 -31.94 -7.32
CA SER A 241 -6.40 -32.32 -8.58
C SER A 241 -6.99 -33.62 -9.14
N SER A 242 -7.28 -34.59 -8.29
CA SER A 242 -7.89 -35.86 -8.71
C SER A 242 -9.33 -35.67 -9.21
N VAL A 243 -10.13 -34.87 -8.51
CA VAL A 243 -11.51 -34.56 -8.91
C VAL A 243 -11.54 -33.74 -10.19
N ARG A 244 -10.57 -32.82 -10.38
CA ARG A 244 -10.47 -32.05 -11.63
C ARG A 244 -9.95 -32.87 -12.80
N ALA A 245 -9.11 -33.87 -12.57
CA ALA A 245 -8.66 -34.80 -13.60
C ALA A 245 -9.84 -35.68 -14.08
N ASN A 246 -10.67 -36.13 -13.15
CA ASN A 246 -11.84 -36.96 -13.42
C ASN A 246 -13.12 -36.31 -12.85
N PRO A 247 -13.62 -35.24 -13.50
CA PRO A 247 -14.76 -34.49 -12.98
C PRO A 247 -16.06 -35.29 -13.10
N PRO A 248 -16.96 -35.23 -12.09
CA PRO A 248 -18.28 -35.86 -12.16
C PRO A 248 -19.09 -35.39 -13.37
N LYS A 249 -20.04 -36.22 -13.82
CA LYS A 249 -20.85 -35.95 -15.02
C LYS A 249 -21.53 -34.57 -14.91
N GLY A 250 -21.47 -33.78 -16.00
CA GLY A 250 -22.02 -32.42 -16.06
C GLY A 250 -21.10 -31.31 -15.53
N TRP A 251 -20.04 -31.63 -14.79
CA TRP A 251 -19.16 -30.61 -14.20
C TRP A 251 -18.26 -29.91 -15.21
N ARG A 252 -18.01 -30.52 -16.37
CA ARG A 252 -17.22 -29.91 -17.46
C ARG A 252 -17.83 -28.60 -17.97
N SER A 253 -19.14 -28.41 -17.80
CA SER A 253 -19.86 -27.19 -18.18
C SER A 253 -19.85 -26.09 -17.11
N LEU A 254 -19.47 -26.44 -15.88
CA LEU A 254 -19.46 -25.50 -14.75
C LEU A 254 -18.23 -24.61 -14.82
N THR A 255 -18.38 -23.38 -14.34
CA THR A 255 -17.25 -22.45 -14.21
C THR A 255 -16.25 -22.94 -13.17
N PHE A 256 -15.00 -22.50 -13.28
CA PHE A 256 -13.94 -22.85 -12.30
C PHE A 256 -14.37 -22.59 -10.85
N LEU A 257 -15.04 -21.46 -10.59
CA LEU A 257 -15.50 -21.08 -9.26
C LEU A 257 -16.58 -22.03 -8.74
N GLN A 258 -17.54 -22.40 -9.60
CA GLN A 258 -18.59 -23.36 -9.25
C GLN A 258 -18.01 -24.76 -9.00
N GLN A 259 -17.03 -25.19 -9.79
CA GLN A 259 -16.32 -26.45 -9.54
C GLN A 259 -15.55 -26.39 -8.22
N ALA A 260 -14.83 -25.30 -7.95
CA ALA A 260 -14.06 -25.14 -6.72
C ALA A 260 -14.95 -25.17 -5.46
N GLU A 261 -16.10 -24.49 -5.49
CA GLU A 261 -17.07 -24.51 -4.40
C GLU A 261 -17.58 -25.93 -4.12
N LYS A 262 -17.95 -26.68 -5.18
CA LYS A 262 -18.41 -28.06 -5.03
C LYS A 262 -17.33 -29.00 -4.52
N ILE A 263 -16.08 -28.85 -4.97
CA ILE A 263 -14.94 -29.65 -4.46
C ILE A 263 -14.70 -29.35 -2.98
N GLY A 264 -14.85 -28.09 -2.55
CA GLY A 264 -14.74 -27.71 -1.14
C GLY A 264 -15.79 -28.40 -0.27
N LYS A 265 -17.05 -28.44 -0.73
CA LYS A 265 -18.13 -29.17 -0.03
C LYS A 265 -17.84 -30.67 0.04
N MET A 266 -17.45 -31.28 -1.07
CA MET A 266 -17.06 -32.70 -1.08
C MET A 266 -15.93 -32.99 -0.09
N TRP A 267 -14.90 -32.13 -0.02
CA TRP A 267 -13.82 -32.29 0.96
C TRP A 267 -14.30 -32.27 2.41
N GLY A 268 -15.27 -31.40 2.74
CA GLY A 268 -15.85 -31.35 4.08
C GLY A 268 -16.77 -32.53 4.43
N GLU A 269 -17.22 -33.29 3.44
CA GLU A 269 -18.09 -34.47 3.59
C GLU A 269 -17.31 -35.79 3.58
N LEU A 270 -15.99 -35.76 3.33
CA LEU A 270 -15.16 -36.97 3.34
C LEU A 270 -15.13 -37.63 4.72
N ASP A 271 -15.16 -38.97 4.73
CA ASP A 271 -14.96 -39.73 5.97
C ASP A 271 -13.51 -39.60 6.47
N ALA A 272 -13.31 -39.88 7.76
CA ALA A 272 -12.00 -39.83 8.40
C ALA A 272 -10.99 -40.79 7.73
N ASN A 273 -11.45 -41.97 7.28
CA ASN A 273 -10.60 -42.95 6.60
C ASN A 273 -10.19 -42.47 5.19
N GLU A 274 -11.10 -41.82 4.47
CA GLU A 274 -10.80 -41.25 3.15
C GLU A 274 -9.84 -40.06 3.26
N THR A 275 -10.04 -39.21 4.27
CA THR A 275 -9.16 -38.08 4.59
C THR A 275 -7.75 -38.56 4.91
N LEU A 276 -7.62 -39.62 5.72
CA LEU A 276 -6.34 -40.26 6.05
C LEU A 276 -5.61 -40.78 4.80
N GLY A 277 -6.34 -41.35 3.85
CA GLY A 277 -5.78 -41.77 2.56
C GLY A 277 -5.17 -40.62 1.75
N TRP A 278 -5.77 -39.42 1.81
CA TRP A 278 -5.23 -38.22 1.16
C TRP A 278 -4.06 -37.61 1.94
N GLU A 279 -4.07 -37.71 3.26
CA GLU A 279 -2.94 -37.31 4.11
C GLU A 279 -1.71 -38.16 3.83
N GLY A 280 -1.85 -39.48 3.67
CA GLY A 280 -0.72 -40.35 3.27
C GLY A 280 -0.13 -39.96 1.91
N LYS A 281 -0.98 -39.61 0.93
CA LYS A 281 -0.50 -39.10 -0.38
C LYS A 281 0.19 -37.74 -0.25
N ALA A 282 -0.29 -36.88 0.64
CA ALA A 282 0.34 -35.60 0.93
C ALA A 282 1.71 -35.78 1.58
N GLU A 283 1.85 -36.73 2.52
CA GLU A 283 3.12 -37.06 3.14
C GLU A 283 4.14 -37.56 2.11
N HIS A 284 3.70 -38.39 1.16
CA HIS A 284 4.55 -38.79 0.04
C HIS A 284 4.98 -37.60 -0.84
N ASP A 285 4.10 -36.64 -1.11
CA ASP A 285 4.45 -35.43 -1.88
C ASP A 285 5.40 -34.50 -1.11
N ILE A 286 5.32 -34.46 0.23
CA ILE A 286 6.32 -33.80 1.08
C ILE A 286 7.70 -34.43 0.85
N LYS A 287 7.79 -35.77 0.90
CA LYS A 287 9.06 -36.50 0.65
C LYS A 287 9.57 -36.29 -0.78
N ARG A 288 8.69 -36.18 -1.79
CA ARG A 288 9.06 -35.78 -3.17
C ARG A 288 9.70 -34.40 -3.16
N TYR A 289 9.01 -33.40 -2.61
CA TYR A 289 9.50 -32.03 -2.57
C TYR A 289 10.84 -31.92 -1.83
N GLU A 290 11.02 -32.63 -0.72
CA GLU A 290 12.30 -32.65 -0.01
C GLU A 290 13.44 -33.19 -0.87
N ARG A 291 13.21 -34.28 -1.64
CA ARG A 291 14.22 -34.83 -2.55
C ARG A 291 14.56 -33.87 -3.68
N GLU A 292 13.54 -33.36 -4.38
CA GLU A 292 13.72 -32.40 -5.48
C GLU A 292 14.42 -31.14 -4.99
N MET A 293 14.03 -30.62 -3.83
CA MET A 293 14.60 -29.40 -3.27
C MET A 293 16.03 -29.58 -2.79
N THR A 294 16.36 -30.74 -2.20
CA THR A 294 17.74 -31.08 -1.85
C THR A 294 18.62 -31.17 -3.10
N ALA A 295 18.12 -31.80 -4.16
CA ALA A 295 18.84 -31.91 -5.44
C ALA A 295 19.03 -30.53 -6.10
N TRP A 296 18.00 -29.71 -6.13
CA TRP A 296 18.06 -28.36 -6.69
C TRP A 296 19.03 -27.46 -5.92
N LEU A 297 19.02 -27.52 -4.58
CA LEU A 297 19.99 -26.78 -3.75
C LEU A 297 21.43 -27.26 -3.94
N LYS A 298 21.63 -28.56 -4.21
CA LYS A 298 22.96 -29.12 -4.53
C LYS A 298 23.46 -28.61 -5.87
N ASN A 299 22.60 -28.54 -6.88
CA ASN A 299 22.94 -28.09 -8.24
C ASN A 299 23.10 -26.56 -8.36
N ARG A 300 22.66 -25.80 -7.35
CA ARG A 300 22.78 -24.34 -7.28
C ARG A 300 24.14 -23.86 -6.71
N ARG A 301 24.92 -24.75 -6.09
CA ARG A 301 26.26 -24.45 -5.56
C ARG A 301 27.33 -24.55 -6.63
#